data_AF-A0A1K2HBR3-F1
#
_entry.id   AF-A0A1K2HBR3-F1
#
_cell.length_a   1.000
_cell.length_b   1.000
_cell.length_c   1.000
_cell.angle_alpha   90.00
_cell.angle_beta   90.00
_cell.angle_gamma   90.00
#
_symmetry.space_group_name_H-M   'P 1'
#
loop_
_entity.id
_entity.type
_entity.pdbx_description
1 polymer ?
#
loop_
_entity_poly.entity_id
_entity_poly.type
_entity_poly.pdbx_seq_one_letter_code
_entity_poly.pdbx_strand_id
1 'polypeptide(L)' 'MFDTENDLSNEQRAHDLALLAVQAEINRNLISQLNSESKDVELDIYNLYFNSYKEALIAVAKDFG' A
#
# COMPACT_ATOMS: atom_id res chain seq x y z
N MET A 1 -6.14 3.03 31.77
CA MET A 1 -6.91 3.66 30.69
C MET A 1 -5.90 3.87 29.58
N PHE A 2 -5.95 3.06 28.53
CA PHE A 2 -5.07 3.27 27.37
C PHE A 2 -5.68 4.43 26.60
N ASP A 3 -5.04 5.60 26.64
CA ASP A 3 -5.33 6.69 25.72
C ASP A 3 -4.92 6.22 24.32
N THR A 4 -5.89 5.65 23.59
CA THR A 4 -5.76 5.32 22.17
C THR A 4 -6.69 6.22 21.38
N GLU A 5 -6.56 7.53 21.54
CA GLU A 5 -6.80 8.40 20.40
C GLU A 5 -5.59 8.20 19.49
N ASN A 6 -5.74 7.26 18.56
CA ASN A 6 -4.74 6.93 17.56
C ASN A 6 -4.70 8.07 16.53
N ASP A 7 -4.17 9.21 16.94
CA ASP A 7 -4.06 10.42 16.14
C ASP A 7 -2.88 10.29 15.18
N LEU A 8 -2.99 9.30 14.28
CA LEU A 8 -2.05 9.10 13.20
C LEU A 8 -2.02 10.35 12.33
N SER A 9 -0.83 10.83 11.98
CA SER A 9 -0.72 11.89 10.98
C SER A 9 -1.24 11.41 9.62
N ASN A 10 -1.62 12.33 8.74
CA ASN A 10 -2.06 11.95 7.39
C ASN A 10 -0.97 11.19 6.62
N GLU A 11 0.30 11.50 6.88
CA GLU A 11 1.45 10.79 6.33
C GLU A 11 1.56 9.36 6.87
N GLN A 12 1.28 9.13 8.15
CA GLN A 12 1.28 7.79 8.74
C GLN A 12 0.13 6.94 8.18
N ARG A 13 -1.08 7.50 8.11
CA ARG A 13 -2.23 6.83 7.48
C ARG A 13 -1.95 6.49 6.01
N ALA A 14 -1.35 7.42 5.26
CA ALA A 14 -0.98 7.20 3.87
C ALA A 14 0.11 6.13 3.70
N HIS A 15 1.09 6.11 4.60
CA HIS A 15 2.13 5.09 4.64
C HIS A 15 1.53 3.69 4.85
N ASP A 16 0.70 3.52 5.87
CA ASP A 16 0.08 2.24 6.19
C ASP A 16 -0.81 1.75 5.04
N LEU A 17 -1.60 2.65 4.44
CA LEU A 17 -2.43 2.33 3.29
C LEU A 17 -1.59 1.92 2.06
N ALA A 18 -0.47 2.59 1.82
CA ALA A 18 0.44 2.25 0.73
C ALA A 18 1.06 0.87 0.92
N LEU A 19 1.48 0.51 2.14
CA LEU A 19 2.00 -0.83 2.44
C LEU A 19 0.94 -1.92 2.19
N LEU A 20 -0.31 -1.67 2.58
CA LEU A 20 -1.42 -2.60 2.31
C LEU A 20 -1.68 -2.77 0.81
N ALA A 21 -1.65 -1.67 0.04
CA ALA A 21 -1.82 -1.71 -1.41
C ALA A 21 -0.69 -2.51 -2.10
N VAL A 22 0.56 -2.26 -1.71
CA VAL A 22 1.72 -2.99 -2.22
C VAL A 22 1.62 -4.47 -1.89
N GLN A 23 1.26 -4.83 -0.65
CA GLN A 23 1.10 -6.22 -0.25
C GLN A 23 0.02 -6.93 -1.07
N ALA A 24 -1.10 -6.26 -1.34
CA ALA A 24 -2.16 -6.80 -2.18
C ALA A 24 -1.69 -7.07 -3.62
N GLU A 25 -0.87 -6.17 -4.18
CA GLU A 25 -0.32 -6.33 -5.52
C GLU A 25 0.72 -7.45 -5.60
N ILE A 26 1.61 -7.56 -4.61
CA ILE A 26 2.53 -8.70 -4.48
C ILE A 26 1.74 -10.02 -4.45
N ASN A 27 0.70 -10.09 -3.62
CA ASN A 27 -0.12 -11.30 -3.49
C ASN A 27 -0.83 -11.64 -4.82
N ARG A 28 -1.35 -10.64 -5.52
CA ARG A 28 -1.98 -10.82 -6.84
C ARG A 28 -1.00 -11.40 -7.86
N ASN A 29 0.22 -10.88 -7.90
CA ASN A 29 1.25 -11.36 -8.81
C ASN A 29 1.70 -12.79 -8.46
N LEU A 30 1.89 -13.10 -7.18
CA LEU A 30 2.18 -14.47 -6.73
C LEU A 30 1.08 -15.45 -7.16
N ILE A 31 -0.19 -15.09 -6.96
CA ILE A 31 -1.33 -15.92 -7.39
C ILE A 31 -1.35 -16.08 -8.92
N SER A 32 -1.04 -15.01 -9.66
CA SER A 32 -0.94 -15.05 -11.12
C SER A 32 0.14 -16.04 -11.58
N GLN A 33 1.32 -16.01 -10.97
CA GLN A 33 2.43 -16.93 -11.26
C GLN A 33 2.12 -18.38 -10.86
N LEU A 34 1.32 -18.61 -9.83
CA LEU A 34 0.88 -19.98 -9.49
C LEU A 34 -0.10 -20.55 -10.53
N ASN A 35 -0.95 -19.70 -11.11
CA ASN A 35 -2.02 -20.11 -12.02
C ASN A 35 -1.60 -20.12 -13.49
N SER A 36 -0.50 -19.45 -13.84
CA SER A 36 0.06 -19.43 -15.18
C SER A 36 1.49 -19.95 -15.07
N GLU A 37 1.90 -20.94 -15.85
CA GLU A 37 3.31 -21.41 -15.94
C GLU A 37 4.25 -20.33 -16.55
N SER A 38 3.96 -19.06 -16.30
CA SER A 38 4.62 -17.89 -16.84
C SER A 38 5.78 -17.47 -15.94
N LYS A 39 6.79 -16.89 -16.59
CA LYS A 39 8.05 -16.47 -15.94
C LYS A 39 7.79 -15.43 -14.85
N ASP A 40 8.64 -15.49 -13.82
CA ASP A 40 8.80 -14.47 -12.79
C ASP A 40 8.65 -13.06 -13.37
N VAL A 41 7.57 -12.40 -12.99
CA VAL A 41 7.37 -10.97 -13.26
C VAL A 41 8.12 -10.23 -12.18
N GLU A 42 9.18 -9.52 -12.57
CA GLU A 42 9.92 -8.67 -11.64
C GLU A 42 9.05 -7.50 -11.19
N LEU A 43 8.77 -7.46 -9.89
CA LEU A 43 8.00 -6.41 -9.25
C LEU A 43 8.93 -5.32 -8.71
N ASP A 44 8.81 -4.12 -9.26
CA ASP A 44 9.44 -2.94 -8.67
C ASP A 44 8.64 -2.47 -7.44
N ILE A 45 8.98 -3.05 -6.28
CA ILE A 45 8.33 -2.78 -5.00
C ILE A 45 8.46 -1.33 -4.58
N TYR A 46 9.61 -0.69 -4.88
CA TYR A 46 9.83 0.70 -4.49
C TYR A 46 8.91 1.63 -5.27
N ASN A 47 8.83 1.45 -6.59
CA ASN A 47 7.97 2.27 -7.43
C ASN A 47 6.48 2.03 -7.11
N LEU A 48 6.09 0.78 -6.84
CA LEU A 48 4.74 0.47 -6.36
C LEU A 48 4.41 1.21 -5.07
N TYR A 49 5.27 1.12 -4.06
CA TYR A 49 5.11 1.83 -2.80
C TYR A 49 5.04 3.34 -3.00
N PHE A 50 5.97 3.91 -3.75
CA PHE A 50 6.05 5.35 -3.95
C PHE A 50 4.79 5.91 -4.61
N ASN A 51 4.28 5.23 -5.64
CA ASN A 51 3.05 5.65 -6.32
C ASN A 51 1.83 5.47 -5.39
N SER A 52 1.69 4.32 -4.73
CA SER A 52 0.60 4.08 -3.79
C SER A 52 0.60 5.08 -2.62
N TYR A 53 1.77 5.47 -2.11
CA TYR A 53 1.90 6.47 -1.05
C TYR A 53 1.43 7.85 -1.50
N LYS A 54 1.79 8.29 -2.71
CA LYS A 54 1.33 9.59 -3.23
C LYS A 54 -0.17 9.62 -3.41
N GLU A 55 -0.76 8.55 -3.93
CA GLU A 55 -2.21 8.43 -4.08
C GLU A 55 -2.92 8.40 -2.71
N ALA A 56 -2.40 7.61 -1.77
CA ALA A 56 -2.92 7.51 -0.41
C ALA A 56 -2.84 8.85 0.33
N LEU A 57 -1.75 9.60 0.18
CA LEU A 57 -1.58 10.91 0.82
C LEU A 57 -2.64 11.91 0.35
N ILE A 58 -2.94 11.92 -0.95
CA ILE A 58 -4.00 12.77 -1.52
C ILE A 58 -5.36 12.35 -0.98
N ALA A 59 -5.64 11.04 -0.94
CA ALA A 59 -6.92 10.52 -0.45
C ALA A 59 -7.13 10.83 1.04
N VAL A 60 -6.14 10.53 1.88
CA VAL A 60 -6.21 10.79 3.32
C VAL A 60 -6.29 12.28 3.61
N ALA A 61 -5.53 13.13 2.90
CA ALA A 61 -5.61 14.58 3.09
C ALA A 61 -6.99 15.14 2.74
N LYS A 62 -7.71 14.52 1.80
CA LYS A 62 -9.09 14.89 1.46
C LYS A 62 -10.09 14.42 2.52
N ASP A 63 -9.89 13.24 3.09
CA ASP A 63 -10.83 12.65 4.04
C ASP A 63 -10.67 13.21 5.47
N PHE A 64 -9.49 13.74 5.80
CA PHE A 64 -9.13 14.18 7.16
C PHE A 64 -8.61 15.63 7.25
N GLY A 65 -8.59 16.38 6.15
CA GLY A 65 -8.19 17.80 6.09
C GLY A 65 -9.39 18.73 5.92
#